data_AF-A0A520HFS0-F1
#
_entry.id   AF-A0A520HFS0-F1
#
_cell.length_a   1.000
_cell.length_b   1.000
_cell.length_c   1.000
_cell.angle_alpha   90.00
_cell.angle_beta   90.00
_cell.angle_gamma   90.00
#
_symmetry.space_group_name_H-M   'P 1'
#
loop_
_entity.id
_entity.type
_entity.pdbx_description
1 polymer ?
#
loop_
_entity_poly.entity_id
_entity_poly.type
_entity_poly.pdbx_seq_one_letter_code
_entity_poly.pdbx_strand_id
1 'polypeptide(L)'
;HTELIIFEPFVKSLVSNLSGQVSSKLNVKGKFSNPQINGDLNLLQAGLTVNYLKTPYIINDDVTVENSVIMIKDLVINDKFGNKATVNGSVDLKNPNNPDINASIKAKNFLALNTTAKDNPLYYGTAFATGTFTFKGPTDAMNINIKAATEEGTVFTIPLNGASTIGDNDFITYVAKDSTLTKENKADYFNGLTMEFELTVDQASVAWLQDSRQLYLMVCFWHMLARYRRC
;
A
#
# COMPACT_ATOMS: atom_id res chain seq x y z
N HIS A 1 -21.06 -15.87 -18.11
CA HIS A 1 -20.21 -15.01 -17.26
C HIS A 1 -20.76 -15.05 -15.85
N THR A 2 -19.88 -15.20 -14.85
CA THR A 2 -20.25 -15.24 -13.43
C THR A 2 -19.76 -13.95 -12.77
N GLU A 3 -20.40 -13.54 -11.67
CA GLU A 3 -19.94 -12.37 -10.91
C GLU A 3 -18.61 -12.65 -10.21
N LEU A 4 -17.68 -11.70 -10.26
CA LEU A 4 -16.34 -11.85 -9.67
C LEU A 4 -16.36 -12.08 -8.15
N ILE A 5 -17.39 -11.57 -7.46
CA ILE A 5 -17.52 -11.60 -6.01
C ILE A 5 -17.47 -13.02 -5.41
N ILE A 6 -17.80 -14.06 -6.19
CA ILE A 6 -17.73 -15.46 -5.72
C ILE A 6 -16.31 -15.88 -5.30
N PHE A 7 -15.28 -15.16 -5.75
CA PHE A 7 -13.88 -15.44 -5.42
C PHE A 7 -13.40 -14.74 -4.15
N GLU A 8 -14.21 -13.86 -3.55
CA GLU A 8 -13.87 -13.11 -2.33
C GLU A 8 -13.28 -13.98 -1.21
N PRO A 9 -13.81 -15.18 -0.88
CA PRO A 9 -13.27 -15.99 0.21
C PRO A 9 -11.79 -16.37 0.06
N PHE A 10 -11.28 -16.44 -1.18
CA PHE A 10 -9.90 -16.82 -1.49
C PHE A 10 -8.93 -15.64 -1.48
N VAL A 11 -9.42 -14.42 -1.68
CA VAL A 11 -8.58 -13.22 -1.90
C VAL A 11 -8.87 -12.07 -0.93
N LYS A 12 -9.83 -12.22 -0.02
CA LYS A 12 -10.26 -11.17 0.94
C LYS A 12 -9.16 -10.57 1.81
N SER A 13 -8.05 -11.28 2.02
CA SER A 13 -6.87 -10.77 2.74
C SER A 13 -6.13 -9.71 1.91
N LEU A 14 -6.07 -9.89 0.60
CA LEU A 14 -5.35 -9.04 -0.34
C LEU A 14 -6.20 -7.88 -0.86
N VAL A 15 -7.44 -8.20 -1.24
CA VAL A 15 -8.32 -7.28 -1.94
C VAL A 15 -9.74 -7.31 -1.36
N SER A 16 -10.47 -6.23 -1.59
CA SER A 16 -11.89 -6.07 -1.23
C SER A 16 -12.65 -5.40 -2.36
N ASN A 17 -13.97 -5.22 -2.19
CA ASN A 17 -14.86 -4.56 -3.15
C ASN A 17 -14.81 -5.19 -4.55
N LEU A 18 -14.83 -6.53 -4.61
CA LEU A 18 -14.86 -7.25 -5.87
C LEU A 18 -16.13 -6.94 -6.65
N SER A 19 -15.97 -6.58 -7.92
CA SER A 19 -17.07 -6.26 -8.84
C SER A 19 -16.71 -6.64 -10.27
N GLY A 20 -17.70 -6.61 -11.16
CA GLY A 20 -17.52 -7.01 -12.55
C GLY A 20 -17.74 -8.50 -12.79
N GLN A 21 -17.31 -8.97 -13.96
CA GLN A 21 -17.61 -10.31 -14.44
C GLN A 21 -16.33 -11.09 -14.69
N VAL A 22 -16.44 -12.40 -14.55
CA VAL A 22 -15.37 -13.34 -14.86
C VAL A 22 -15.95 -14.51 -15.66
N SER A 23 -15.26 -14.86 -16.74
CA SER A 23 -15.44 -16.13 -17.42
C SER A 23 -14.31 -17.04 -17.00
N SER A 24 -14.61 -18.23 -16.52
CA SER A 24 -13.60 -19.09 -15.91
C SER A 24 -13.80 -20.55 -16.25
N LYS A 25 -12.70 -21.28 -16.45
CA LYS A 25 -12.67 -22.74 -16.44
C LYS A 25 -11.78 -23.21 -15.31
N LEU A 26 -12.29 -23.14 -14.08
CA LEU A 26 -11.53 -23.54 -12.90
C LEU A 26 -11.86 -24.94 -12.42
N ASN A 27 -10.82 -25.64 -11.98
CA ASN A 27 -10.91 -26.84 -11.18
C ASN A 27 -10.44 -26.51 -9.76
N VAL A 28 -11.38 -26.54 -8.81
CA VAL A 28 -11.13 -26.22 -7.40
C VAL A 28 -11.30 -27.48 -6.57
N LYS A 29 -10.24 -27.85 -5.84
CA LYS A 29 -10.22 -28.98 -4.91
C LYS A 29 -9.57 -28.58 -3.58
N GLY A 30 -9.62 -29.47 -2.58
CA GLY A 30 -8.96 -29.27 -1.29
C GLY A 30 -9.81 -28.52 -0.27
N LYS A 31 -9.18 -28.11 0.83
CA LYS A 31 -9.84 -27.36 1.92
C LYS A 31 -9.74 -25.86 1.64
N PHE A 32 -10.67 -25.05 2.13
CA PHE A 32 -10.57 -23.59 2.01
C PHE A 32 -9.28 -22.99 2.60
N SER A 33 -8.72 -23.63 3.62
CA SER A 33 -7.44 -23.22 4.24
C SER A 33 -6.20 -23.60 3.42
N ASN A 34 -6.34 -24.46 2.41
CA ASN A 34 -5.29 -24.89 1.51
C ASN A 34 -5.93 -25.33 0.17
N PRO A 35 -6.41 -24.36 -0.62
CA PRO A 35 -7.13 -24.65 -1.84
C PRO A 35 -6.16 -25.19 -2.89
N GLN A 36 -6.69 -25.96 -3.84
CA GLN A 36 -5.98 -26.45 -5.02
C GLN A 36 -6.75 -25.97 -6.24
N ILE A 37 -6.37 -24.80 -6.76
CA ILE A 37 -7.06 -24.10 -7.84
C ILE A 37 -6.21 -24.18 -9.10
N ASN A 38 -6.82 -24.61 -10.21
CA ASN A 38 -6.17 -24.60 -11.52
C ASN A 38 -7.14 -24.11 -12.59
N GLY A 39 -6.65 -23.34 -13.56
CA GLY A 39 -7.38 -22.95 -14.76
C GLY A 39 -7.24 -21.47 -15.10
N ASP A 40 -8.00 -21.05 -16.11
CA ASP A 40 -7.92 -19.70 -16.67
C ASP A 40 -9.13 -18.86 -16.30
N LEU A 41 -8.86 -17.58 -16.07
CA LEU A 41 -9.81 -16.53 -15.73
C LEU A 41 -9.72 -15.42 -16.77
N ASN A 42 -10.82 -15.14 -17.46
CA ASN A 42 -10.98 -13.94 -18.27
C ASN A 42 -11.77 -12.92 -17.46
N LEU A 43 -11.11 -11.82 -17.10
CA LEU A 43 -11.65 -10.76 -16.25
C LEU A 43 -12.23 -9.65 -17.12
N LEU A 44 -13.50 -9.32 -16.91
CA LEU A 44 -14.23 -8.29 -17.66
C LEU A 44 -14.75 -7.23 -16.69
N GLN A 45 -14.19 -6.03 -16.79
CA GLN A 45 -14.42 -4.91 -15.86
C GLN A 45 -14.27 -5.34 -14.40
N ALA A 46 -13.28 -6.18 -14.12
CA ALA A 46 -13.03 -6.70 -12.79
C ALA A 46 -12.49 -5.56 -11.90
N GLY A 47 -13.36 -5.05 -11.03
CA GLY A 47 -13.01 -4.04 -10.05
C GLY A 47 -12.58 -4.68 -8.73
N LEU A 48 -11.51 -4.16 -8.13
CA LEU A 48 -11.03 -4.55 -6.82
C LEU A 48 -10.37 -3.38 -6.09
N THR A 49 -10.24 -3.47 -4.77
CA THR A 49 -9.48 -2.54 -3.94
C THR A 49 -8.35 -3.29 -3.27
N VAL A 50 -7.09 -2.87 -3.46
CA VAL A 50 -5.96 -3.46 -2.71
C VAL A 50 -6.03 -2.99 -1.27
N ASN A 51 -6.18 -3.92 -0.33
CA ASN A 51 -6.50 -3.61 1.07
C ASN A 51 -5.40 -2.79 1.76
N TYR A 52 -4.14 -3.14 1.52
CA TYR A 52 -2.98 -2.50 2.13
C TYR A 52 -2.78 -1.06 1.65
N LEU A 53 -3.01 -0.82 0.36
CA LEU A 53 -2.79 0.49 -0.27
C LEU A 53 -4.05 1.36 -0.31
N LYS A 54 -5.23 0.74 -0.10
CA LYS A 54 -6.57 1.36 -0.22
C LYS A 54 -6.82 1.97 -1.60
N THR A 55 -6.23 1.37 -2.63
CA THR A 55 -6.31 1.82 -4.01
C THR A 55 -7.26 0.94 -4.83
N PRO A 56 -8.31 1.51 -5.45
CA PRO A 56 -9.20 0.78 -6.33
C PRO A 56 -8.62 0.67 -7.74
N TYR A 57 -8.67 -0.53 -8.31
CA TYR A 57 -8.20 -0.83 -9.67
C TYR A 57 -9.23 -1.60 -10.48
N ILE A 58 -9.16 -1.43 -11.80
CA ILE A 58 -9.98 -2.14 -12.79
C ILE A 58 -9.08 -2.93 -13.72
N ILE A 59 -9.46 -4.19 -13.94
CA ILE A 59 -8.75 -5.17 -14.77
C ILE A 59 -9.66 -5.65 -15.90
N ASN A 60 -9.11 -5.71 -17.11
CA ASN A 60 -9.76 -6.26 -18.31
C ASN A 60 -8.76 -7.14 -19.05
N ASP A 61 -8.46 -8.30 -18.49
CA ASP A 61 -7.36 -9.14 -18.95
C ASP A 61 -7.54 -10.61 -18.53
N ASP A 62 -6.69 -11.46 -19.07
CA ASP A 62 -6.64 -12.87 -18.74
C ASP A 62 -5.61 -13.15 -17.64
N VAL A 63 -5.95 -14.11 -16.76
CA VAL A 63 -5.10 -14.55 -15.67
C VAL A 63 -5.19 -16.06 -15.54
N THR A 64 -4.04 -16.71 -15.44
CA THR A 64 -3.96 -18.17 -15.24
C THR A 64 -3.65 -18.47 -13.78
N VAL A 65 -4.28 -19.51 -13.24
CA VAL A 65 -4.00 -20.03 -11.89
C VAL A 65 -3.49 -21.46 -12.01
N GLU A 66 -2.33 -21.73 -11.43
CA GLU A 66 -1.72 -23.06 -11.39
C GLU A 66 -1.38 -23.42 -9.94
N ASN A 67 -1.96 -24.51 -9.44
CA ASN A 67 -1.77 -24.99 -8.06
C ASN A 67 -1.95 -23.86 -7.01
N SER A 68 -3.02 -23.09 -7.17
CA SER A 68 -3.35 -21.91 -6.36
C SER A 68 -2.34 -20.76 -6.43
N VAL A 69 -1.44 -20.77 -7.40
CA VAL A 69 -0.57 -19.65 -7.74
C VAL A 69 -1.18 -18.91 -8.92
N ILE A 70 -1.58 -17.65 -8.69
CA ILE A 70 -1.98 -16.75 -9.76
C ILE A 70 -0.72 -16.33 -10.50
N MET A 71 -0.68 -16.59 -11.80
CA MET A 71 0.42 -16.19 -12.69
C MET A 71 0.04 -14.89 -13.39
N ILE A 72 0.88 -13.87 -13.21
CA ILE A 72 0.63 -12.53 -13.71
C ILE A 72 1.71 -12.20 -14.74
N LYS A 73 1.29 -11.99 -15.98
CA LYS A 73 2.19 -11.62 -17.08
C LYS A 73 1.61 -10.46 -17.84
N ASP A 74 2.35 -9.34 -17.84
CA ASP A 74 2.02 -8.10 -18.53
C ASP A 74 0.57 -7.60 -18.27
N LEU A 75 0.04 -7.91 -17.08
CA LEU A 75 -1.32 -7.60 -16.68
C LEU A 75 -1.51 -6.10 -16.59
N VAL A 76 -2.47 -5.57 -17.33
CA VAL A 76 -2.78 -4.14 -17.29
C VAL A 76 -3.85 -3.84 -16.25
N ILE A 77 -3.50 -2.98 -15.29
CA ILE A 77 -4.42 -2.46 -14.29
C ILE A 77 -4.63 -0.96 -14.51
N ASN A 78 -5.87 -0.50 -14.28
CA ASN A 78 -6.24 0.92 -14.39
C ASN A 78 -6.66 1.43 -13.02
N ASP A 79 -6.19 2.61 -12.63
CA ASP A 79 -6.70 3.29 -11.44
C ASP A 79 -8.02 4.03 -11.73
N LYS A 80 -8.65 4.56 -10.67
CA LYS A 80 -9.89 5.33 -10.79
C LYS A 80 -9.78 6.63 -11.60
N PHE A 81 -8.56 7.08 -11.90
CA PHE A 81 -8.29 8.29 -12.68
C PHE A 81 -7.96 7.97 -14.16
N GLY A 82 -7.96 6.69 -14.53
CA GLY A 82 -7.67 6.24 -15.90
C GLY A 82 -6.18 6.07 -16.19
N ASN A 83 -5.31 6.18 -15.17
CA ASN A 83 -3.89 5.89 -15.34
C ASN A 83 -3.66 4.38 -15.38
N LYS A 84 -2.58 3.96 -16.03
CA LYS A 84 -2.26 2.55 -16.27
C LYS A 84 -0.99 2.14 -15.57
N ALA A 85 -0.99 0.90 -15.09
CA ALA A 85 0.22 0.19 -14.69
C ALA A 85 0.22 -1.22 -15.28
N THR A 86 1.42 -1.75 -15.50
CA THR A 86 1.64 -3.12 -15.95
C THR A 86 2.25 -3.92 -14.81
N VAL A 87 1.65 -5.06 -14.50
CA VAL A 87 2.07 -5.96 -13.42
C VAL A 87 2.62 -7.25 -14.01
N ASN A 88 3.74 -7.70 -13.46
CA ASN A 88 4.33 -9.00 -13.74
C ASN A 88 4.64 -9.70 -12.41
N GLY A 89 4.46 -11.01 -12.33
CA GLY A 89 4.76 -11.76 -11.11
C GLY A 89 3.83 -12.94 -10.81
N SER A 90 3.67 -13.23 -9.53
CA SER A 90 2.79 -14.28 -9.03
C SER A 90 2.22 -13.97 -7.64
N VAL A 91 1.07 -14.58 -7.34
CA VAL A 91 0.46 -14.57 -5.99
C VAL A 91 0.14 -16.00 -5.59
N ASP A 92 0.81 -16.54 -4.57
CA ASP A 92 0.56 -17.87 -4.02
C ASP A 92 -0.54 -17.82 -2.94
N LEU A 93 -1.69 -18.45 -3.24
CA LEU A 93 -2.87 -18.52 -2.38
C LEU A 93 -2.99 -19.86 -1.63
N LYS A 94 -1.93 -20.68 -1.53
CA LYS A 94 -1.97 -21.91 -0.73
C LYS A 94 -2.27 -21.64 0.75
N ASN A 95 -1.85 -20.48 1.26
CA ASN A 95 -2.28 -19.96 2.55
C ASN A 95 -3.06 -18.65 2.36
N PRO A 96 -4.39 -18.68 2.16
CA PRO A 96 -5.18 -17.47 1.90
C PRO A 96 -5.12 -16.42 3.02
N ASN A 97 -4.74 -16.81 4.25
CA ASN A 97 -4.59 -15.89 5.38
C ASN A 97 -3.26 -15.14 5.37
N ASN A 98 -2.24 -15.70 4.72
CA ASN A 98 -0.94 -15.03 4.53
C ASN A 98 -0.37 -15.39 3.15
N PRO A 99 -0.93 -14.83 2.08
CA PRO A 99 -0.47 -15.11 0.72
C PRO A 99 0.97 -14.65 0.50
N ASP A 100 1.71 -15.36 -0.34
CA ASP A 100 3.04 -14.93 -0.80
C ASP A 100 2.90 -14.18 -2.12
N ILE A 101 3.43 -12.97 -2.17
CA ILE A 101 3.35 -12.10 -3.34
C ILE A 101 4.76 -11.92 -3.88
N ASN A 102 4.92 -12.08 -5.18
CA ASN A 102 6.09 -11.65 -5.92
C ASN A 102 5.61 -10.85 -7.11
N ALA A 103 5.56 -9.53 -6.99
CA ALA A 103 5.00 -8.65 -8.02
C ALA A 103 5.97 -7.51 -8.35
N SER A 104 6.16 -7.25 -9.63
CA SER A 104 6.82 -6.07 -10.17
C SER A 104 5.83 -5.26 -10.98
N ILE A 105 5.62 -4.01 -10.58
CA ILE A 105 4.68 -3.08 -11.17
C ILE A 105 5.48 -1.98 -11.83
N LYS A 106 5.21 -1.71 -13.10
CA LYS A 106 5.67 -0.50 -13.80
C LYS A 106 4.49 0.42 -14.00
N ALA A 107 4.60 1.64 -13.47
CA ALA A 107 3.48 2.57 -13.43
C ALA A 107 3.89 3.96 -13.92
N LYS A 108 2.93 4.70 -14.47
CA LYS A 108 3.09 6.10 -14.87
C LYS A 108 1.90 6.91 -14.34
N ASN A 109 2.19 7.95 -13.56
CA ASN A 109 1.21 8.80 -12.90
C ASN A 109 0.11 8.01 -12.18
N PHE A 110 0.49 6.93 -11.50
CA PHE A 110 -0.47 5.95 -11.02
C PHE A 110 -0.74 6.13 -9.54
N LEU A 111 -2.00 5.99 -9.11
CA LEU A 111 -2.37 6.04 -7.70
C LEU A 111 -1.74 4.85 -6.95
N ALA A 112 -0.63 5.11 -6.26
CA ALA A 112 0.17 4.10 -5.57
C ALA A 112 -0.27 3.89 -4.11
N LEU A 113 -0.85 4.92 -3.47
CA LEU A 113 -1.31 4.89 -2.09
C LEU A 113 -2.53 5.80 -1.92
N ASN A 114 -3.50 5.37 -1.11
CA ASN A 114 -4.63 6.21 -0.73
C ASN A 114 -5.13 5.87 0.69
N THR A 115 -4.24 5.95 1.68
CA THR A 115 -4.51 5.55 3.07
C THR A 115 -4.77 6.77 3.96
N THR A 116 -5.50 6.54 5.04
CA THR A 116 -5.64 7.49 6.15
C THR A 116 -4.78 7.07 7.34
N ALA A 117 -4.60 7.94 8.33
CA ALA A 117 -3.92 7.61 9.58
C ALA A 117 -4.54 6.41 10.33
N LYS A 118 -5.83 6.12 10.10
CA LYS A 118 -6.50 4.94 10.67
C LYS A 118 -6.13 3.65 9.94
N ASP A 119 -5.87 3.73 8.64
CA ASP A 119 -5.47 2.59 7.82
C ASP A 119 -4.00 2.23 8.07
N ASN A 120 -3.15 3.26 8.18
CA ASN A 120 -1.75 3.12 8.53
C ASN A 120 -1.25 4.34 9.32
N PRO A 121 -0.99 4.19 10.63
CA PRO A 121 -0.53 5.31 11.47
C PRO A 121 0.95 5.66 11.25
N LEU A 122 1.75 4.80 10.61
CA LEU A 122 3.18 5.04 10.38
C LEU A 122 3.42 5.95 9.17
N TYR A 123 2.59 5.82 8.15
CA TYR A 123 2.59 6.68 6.98
C TYR A 123 1.23 6.62 6.28
N TYR A 124 0.76 7.75 5.78
CA TYR A 124 -0.53 7.82 5.10
C TYR A 124 -0.63 8.99 4.14
N GLY A 125 -1.71 9.00 3.37
CA GLY A 125 -2.04 10.04 2.43
C GLY A 125 -2.41 9.48 1.06
N THR A 126 -2.37 10.35 0.07
CA THR A 126 -2.66 10.02 -1.33
C THR A 126 -1.39 10.22 -2.13
N ALA A 127 -0.87 9.19 -2.78
CA ALA A 127 0.36 9.30 -3.55
C ALA A 127 0.14 8.82 -4.99
N PHE A 128 0.58 9.65 -5.92
CA PHE A 128 0.73 9.30 -7.33
C PHE A 128 2.21 9.15 -7.63
N ALA A 129 2.55 8.15 -8.44
CA ALA A 129 3.96 7.90 -8.72
C ALA A 129 4.17 7.30 -10.12
N THR A 130 5.35 7.60 -10.66
CA THR A 130 5.88 6.99 -11.88
C THR A 130 7.16 6.24 -11.55
N GLY A 131 7.24 4.98 -11.92
CA GLY A 131 8.43 4.17 -11.65
C GLY A 131 8.15 2.68 -11.57
N THR A 132 9.03 1.99 -10.86
CA THR A 132 8.94 0.54 -10.63
C THR A 132 8.75 0.25 -9.13
N PHE A 133 7.81 -0.62 -8.82
CA PHE A 133 7.46 -1.06 -7.47
C PHE A 133 7.59 -2.57 -7.43
N THR A 134 8.31 -3.10 -6.45
CA THR A 134 8.49 -4.54 -6.28
C THR A 134 8.03 -4.94 -4.89
N PHE A 135 7.22 -5.99 -4.83
CA PHE A 135 6.71 -6.59 -3.60
C PHE A 135 7.10 -8.07 -3.62
N LYS A 136 7.80 -8.53 -2.57
CA LYS A 136 8.30 -9.90 -2.50
C LYS A 136 8.15 -10.49 -1.10
N GLY A 137 7.47 -11.63 -0.99
CA GLY A 137 7.34 -12.42 0.23
C GLY A 137 5.90 -12.51 0.75
N PRO A 138 5.73 -13.09 1.94
CA PRO A 138 4.42 -13.22 2.57
C PRO A 138 3.89 -11.86 3.02
N THR A 139 2.57 -11.69 3.06
CA THR A 139 1.93 -10.41 3.44
C THR A 139 2.29 -9.89 4.84
N ASP A 140 2.63 -10.77 5.78
CA ASP A 140 3.08 -10.39 7.13
C ASP A 140 4.58 -10.04 7.19
N ALA A 141 5.37 -10.41 6.18
CA ALA A 141 6.80 -10.12 6.11
C ALA A 141 7.25 -9.74 4.68
N MET A 142 6.54 -8.80 4.07
CA MET A 142 6.77 -8.31 2.71
C MET A 142 8.06 -7.48 2.63
N ASN A 143 8.89 -7.79 1.63
CA ASN A 143 9.96 -6.92 1.17
C ASN A 143 9.42 -6.01 0.06
N ILE A 144 9.49 -4.70 0.27
CA ILE A 144 8.99 -3.68 -0.66
C ILE A 144 10.18 -2.85 -1.14
N ASN A 145 10.41 -2.83 -2.46
CA ASN A 145 11.41 -1.99 -3.09
C ASN A 145 10.75 -1.05 -4.10
N ILE A 146 10.92 0.25 -3.90
CA ILE A 146 10.32 1.29 -4.74
C ILE A 146 11.41 2.16 -5.35
N LYS A 147 11.43 2.22 -6.68
CA LYS A 147 12.25 3.14 -7.48
C LYS A 147 11.31 4.01 -8.30
N ALA A 148 10.92 5.16 -7.76
CA ALA A 148 9.87 5.97 -8.36
C ALA A 148 10.04 7.47 -8.11
N ALA A 149 9.45 8.28 -8.98
CA ALA A 149 9.23 9.69 -8.74
C ALA A 149 7.79 9.92 -8.26
N THR A 150 7.60 10.84 -7.32
CA THR A 150 6.25 11.30 -6.96
C THR A 150 5.69 12.19 -8.07
N GLU A 151 4.38 12.20 -8.19
CA GLU A 151 3.65 12.95 -9.23
C GLU A 151 2.70 13.97 -8.59
N GLU A 152 2.19 14.90 -9.41
CA GLU A 152 1.27 15.95 -8.97
C GLU A 152 0.06 15.36 -8.21
N GLY A 153 -0.38 16.06 -7.15
CA GLY A 153 -1.46 15.58 -6.29
C GLY A 153 -1.01 14.61 -5.19
N THR A 154 0.29 14.29 -5.12
CA THR A 154 0.85 13.54 -4.01
C THR A 154 0.87 14.37 -2.72
N VAL A 155 0.19 13.85 -1.71
CA VAL A 155 0.23 14.29 -0.31
C VAL A 155 0.56 13.07 0.53
N PHE A 156 1.80 13.01 1.02
CA PHE A 156 2.30 11.92 1.85
C PHE A 156 2.70 12.45 3.22
N THR A 157 2.24 11.77 4.28
CA THR A 157 2.44 12.17 5.68
C THR A 157 3.11 11.06 6.45
N ILE A 158 4.22 11.41 7.12
CA ILE A 158 4.88 10.58 8.12
C ILE A 158 4.76 11.32 9.46
N PRO A 159 3.94 10.86 10.41
CA PRO A 159 3.83 11.51 11.70
C PRO A 159 5.10 11.29 12.52
N LEU A 160 5.73 12.39 12.95
CA LEU A 160 6.97 12.37 13.74
C LEU A 160 6.77 11.87 15.18
N ASN A 161 5.52 11.74 15.62
CA ASN A 161 5.15 11.38 16.99
C ASN A 161 5.34 9.89 17.30
N GLY A 162 5.61 9.06 16.29
CA GLY A 162 6.02 7.66 16.46
C GLY A 162 7.54 7.45 16.45
N ALA A 163 8.32 8.49 16.14
CA ALA A 163 9.77 8.43 16.02
C ALA A 163 10.47 8.91 17.31
N SER A 164 10.04 8.42 18.47
CA SER A 164 10.75 8.67 19.73
C SER A 164 11.84 7.60 19.93
N THR A 165 13.05 7.89 19.44
CA THR A 165 14.31 7.18 19.74
C THR A 165 14.29 5.67 19.46
N ILE A 166 14.32 5.31 18.18
CA ILE A 166 14.92 4.02 17.79
C ILE A 166 16.43 4.25 17.85
N GLY A 167 17.05 3.84 18.96
CA GLY A 167 18.49 3.69 19.00
C GLY A 167 18.91 2.67 17.94
N ASP A 168 19.82 3.10 17.08
CA ASP A 168 20.67 2.29 16.20
C ASP A 168 19.97 1.09 15.54
N ASN A 169 19.21 1.36 14.47
CA ASN A 169 19.08 0.41 13.37
C ASN A 169 18.77 1.15 12.07
N ASP A 170 19.57 0.85 11.05
CA ASP A 170 19.72 1.54 9.76
C ASP A 170 18.45 1.55 8.89
N PHE A 171 17.45 2.35 9.24
CA PHE A 171 16.29 2.58 8.38
C PHE A 171 15.96 4.07 8.35
N ILE A 172 16.31 4.68 7.21
CA ILE A 172 16.15 6.10 6.84
C ILE A 172 17.29 7.02 7.34
N THR A 173 18.31 7.19 6.49
CA THR A 173 19.29 8.28 6.63
C THR A 173 18.68 9.58 6.10
N TYR A 174 18.09 10.40 6.99
CA TYR A 174 17.95 11.84 6.74
C TYR A 174 19.08 12.57 7.45
N VAL A 175 19.94 13.26 6.70
CA VAL A 175 20.91 14.20 7.25
C VAL A 175 20.16 15.50 7.60
N ALA A 176 19.75 15.64 8.84
CA ALA A 176 19.37 16.94 9.41
C ALA A 176 19.86 17.03 10.87
N LYS A 177 20.47 18.17 11.17
CA LYS A 177 21.28 18.45 12.35
C LYS A 177 20.39 18.78 13.56
N ASP A 178 20.60 18.01 14.63
CA ASP A 178 20.43 18.36 16.04
C ASP A 178 19.12 18.01 16.79
N SER A 179 19.35 17.58 18.03
CA SER A 179 18.53 17.53 19.24
C SER A 179 17.68 16.29 19.58
N THR A 180 18.08 15.74 20.74
CA THR A 180 17.56 14.68 21.61
C THR A 180 16.09 14.82 22.02
N LEU A 181 15.40 13.71 22.37
CA LEU A 181 14.66 13.48 23.64
C LEU A 181 13.77 12.19 23.65
N THR A 182 14.00 11.38 24.70
CA THR A 182 13.13 10.51 25.54
C THR A 182 12.11 9.50 24.98
N LYS A 183 12.23 8.26 25.51
CA LYS A 183 11.50 7.01 25.20
C LYS A 183 10.13 6.91 25.87
N GLU A 184 9.10 6.49 25.12
CA GLU A 184 7.91 5.81 25.65
C GLU A 184 7.48 4.60 24.77
N ASN A 185 6.74 3.70 25.42
CA ASN A 185 6.51 2.28 25.17
C ASN A 185 6.33 1.77 23.72
N LYS A 186 7.15 0.78 23.37
CA LYS A 186 7.21 0.06 22.10
C LYS A 186 6.02 -0.89 21.93
N ALA A 187 5.30 -0.77 20.82
CA ALA A 187 4.66 -1.92 20.20
C ALA A 187 5.48 -2.27 18.95
N ASP A 188 5.71 -3.56 18.73
CA ASP A 188 6.54 -4.08 17.65
C ASP A 188 5.79 -3.97 16.30
N TYR A 189 5.70 -2.76 15.76
CA TYR A 189 4.95 -2.45 14.53
C TYR A 189 5.70 -2.81 13.22
N PHE A 190 6.96 -3.26 13.32
CA PHE A 190 7.84 -3.57 12.19
C PHE A 190 8.20 -5.06 12.09
N ASN A 191 7.53 -5.96 12.83
CA ASN A 191 7.87 -7.37 12.78
C ASN A 191 7.53 -7.97 11.39
N GLY A 192 8.49 -7.91 10.46
CA GLY A 192 8.49 -8.61 9.18
C GLY A 192 8.63 -7.73 7.93
N LEU A 193 8.27 -6.44 7.98
CA LEU A 193 8.27 -5.58 6.78
C LEU A 193 9.61 -4.88 6.57
N THR A 194 10.22 -5.09 5.40
CA THR A 194 11.43 -4.38 4.97
C THR A 194 11.09 -3.48 3.80
N MET A 195 11.43 -2.19 3.89
CA MET A 195 11.14 -1.21 2.84
C MET A 195 12.41 -0.50 2.40
N GLU A 196 12.61 -0.42 1.09
CA GLU A 196 13.66 0.35 0.44
C GLU A 196 13.04 1.35 -0.54
N PHE A 197 13.34 2.63 -0.35
CA PHE A 197 12.78 3.73 -1.14
C PHE A 197 13.91 4.52 -1.82
N GLU A 198 13.89 4.53 -3.14
CA GLU A 198 14.65 5.44 -3.99
C GLU A 198 13.64 6.40 -4.64
N LEU A 199 13.41 7.55 -3.97
CA LEU A 199 12.37 8.50 -4.34
C LEU A 199 12.96 9.82 -4.86
N THR A 200 12.49 10.23 -6.04
CA THR A 200 12.70 11.60 -6.55
C THR A 200 11.42 12.39 -6.34
N VAL A 201 11.50 13.52 -5.61
CA VAL A 201 10.34 14.35 -5.31
C VAL A 201 10.16 15.38 -6.43
N ASP A 202 9.00 15.36 -7.09
CA ASP A 202 8.62 16.41 -8.04
C ASP A 202 8.33 17.74 -7.33
N GLN A 203 8.61 18.87 -7.98
CA GLN A 203 8.49 20.21 -7.39
C GLN A 203 7.04 20.58 -6.99
N ALA A 204 6.03 19.93 -7.58
CA ALA A 204 4.63 20.12 -7.22
C ALA A 204 4.14 19.18 -6.10
N SER A 205 4.97 18.23 -5.65
CA SER A 205 4.65 17.32 -4.56
C SER A 205 4.83 18.01 -3.21
N VAL A 206 3.84 17.90 -2.31
CA VAL A 206 3.89 18.50 -0.97
C VAL A 206 4.01 17.39 0.07
N ALA A 207 5.14 17.37 0.79
CA ALA A 207 5.33 16.51 1.96
C ALA A 207 5.04 17.31 3.24
N TRP A 208 4.10 16.82 4.06
CA TRP A 208 3.83 17.40 5.38
C TRP A 208 4.54 16.60 6.46
N LEU A 209 5.55 17.22 7.07
CA LEU A 209 6.13 16.73 8.33
C LEU A 209 5.30 17.30 9.47
N GLN A 210 4.42 16.47 10.05
CA GLN A 210 3.57 16.91 11.16
C GLN A 210 4.28 16.65 12.49
N ASP A 211 4.93 17.69 13.02
CA ASP A 211 5.40 17.73 14.41
C ASP A 211 4.26 18.16 15.34
N SER A 212 3.90 17.29 16.30
CA SER A 212 2.88 17.60 17.33
C SER A 212 3.27 18.75 18.26
N ARG A 213 4.55 19.16 18.32
CA ARG A 213 4.98 20.30 19.13
C ARG A 213 4.43 21.64 18.64
N GLN A 214 4.15 21.76 17.33
CA GLN A 214 3.59 22.98 16.74
C GLN A 214 2.12 23.19 17.13
N LEU A 215 1.35 22.11 17.35
CA LEU A 215 -0.03 22.22 17.85
C LEU A 215 -0.06 22.71 19.30
N TYR A 216 0.87 22.29 20.16
CA TYR A 216 0.97 22.77 21.53
C TYR A 216 1.42 24.24 21.58
N LEU A 217 2.38 24.63 20.73
CA LEU A 217 2.80 26.03 20.58
C LEU A 217 1.69 26.91 20.00
N MET A 218 0.90 26.46 19.02
CA MET A 218 -0.26 27.21 18.51
C MET A 218 -1.36 27.36 19.56
N VAL A 219 -1.69 26.31 20.32
CA VAL A 219 -2.71 26.37 21.39
C VAL A 219 -2.24 27.26 22.54
N CYS A 220 -0.95 27.20 22.92
CA CYS A 220 -0.35 28.11 23.90
C CYS A 220 -0.28 29.56 23.40
N PHE A 221 0.05 29.79 22.13
CA PHE A 221 0.08 31.12 21.53
C PHE A 221 -1.34 31.73 21.45
N TRP A 222 -2.36 30.92 21.15
CA TRP A 222 -3.75 31.34 21.20
C TRP A 222 -4.25 31.61 22.63
N HIS A 223 -3.86 30.81 23.62
CA HIS A 223 -4.17 31.08 25.03
C HIS A 223 -3.44 32.33 25.57
N MET A 224 -2.21 32.58 25.12
CA MET A 224 -1.42 33.75 25.50
C MET A 224 -1.98 35.04 24.89
N LEU A 225 -2.40 35.01 23.62
CA LEU A 225 -3.09 36.13 22.96
C LEU A 225 -4.49 36.37 23.54
N ALA A 226 -5.22 35.33 23.96
CA ALA A 226 -6.53 35.47 24.61
C ALA A 226 -6.43 36.09 26.02
N ARG A 227 -5.32 35.92 26.74
CA ARG A 227 -5.06 36.60 28.03
C ARG A 227 -4.65 38.07 27.87
N TYR A 228 -4.04 38.46 26.75
CA TYR A 228 -3.57 39.84 26.53
C TYR A 228 -4.69 40.82 26.10
N ARG A 229 -5.90 40.32 25.81
CA ARG A 229 -7.08 41.15 25.47
C ARG A 229 -7.98 41.50 26.66
N ARG A 230 -7.55 41.26 27.90
CA ARG A 230 -8.33 41.53 29.14
C ARG A 230 -7.67 42.46 30.17
N CYS A 231 -6.66 43.24 29.80
CA CYS A 231 -6.17 44.36 30.61
C CYS A 231 -6.21 45.66 29.79
#